data_AF-A0A7G9L3F7-F1
#
_entry.id   AF-A0A7G9L3F7-F1
#
_cell.length_a   1.000
_cell.length_b   1.000
_cell.length_c   1.000
_cell.angle_alpha   90.00
_cell.angle_beta   90.00
_cell.angle_gamma   90.00
#
_symmetry.space_group_name_H-M   'P 1'
#
loop_
_entity.id
_entity.type
_entity.pdbx_description
1 polymer ?
#
loop_
_entity_poly.entity_id
_entity_poly.type
_entity_poly.pdbx_seq_one_letter_code
_entity_poly.pdbx_strand_id
1 'polypeptide(L)'
;MSDENVAILNTLLSTTIDSVNGYENSAKELKSEKLREIFRQRADQRQQVVQKLREEVRRLGGDPSDSGSLLGKAHHVWEDLKGAITGHDEKAIINQVESAEDYIKGKYETALENSSGETRQVIETAYQSVREGHDQISQLKHGMETPS
;
A
#
# COMPACT_ATOMS: atom_id res chain seq x y z
N MET A 1 19.40 16.21 -8.43
CA MET A 1 18.17 15.74 -9.11
C MET A 1 18.02 14.23 -9.01
N SER A 2 19.01 13.41 -9.42
CA SER A 2 18.92 11.95 -9.27
C SER A 2 18.77 11.50 -7.80
N ASP A 3 19.55 12.06 -6.88
CA ASP A 3 19.50 11.67 -5.45
C ASP A 3 18.15 11.95 -4.78
N GLU A 4 17.52 13.07 -5.14
CA GLU A 4 16.19 13.45 -4.65
C GLU A 4 15.11 12.50 -5.19
N ASN A 5 15.16 12.18 -6.48
CA ASN A 5 14.29 11.19 -7.09
C ASN A 5 14.46 9.80 -6.47
N VAL A 6 15.70 9.39 -6.17
CA VAL A 6 16.00 8.12 -5.48
C VAL A 6 15.38 8.12 -4.07
N ALA A 7 15.48 9.22 -3.32
CA ALA A 7 14.87 9.32 -2.00
C ALA A 7 13.34 9.25 -2.04
N ILE A 8 12.71 9.92 -3.02
CA ILE A 8 11.26 9.87 -3.26
C ILE A 8 10.85 8.43 -3.58
N LEU A 9 11.52 7.78 -4.54
CA LEU A 9 11.21 6.41 -4.96
C LEU A 9 11.40 5.40 -3.83
N ASN A 10 12.45 5.54 -3.01
CA ASN A 10 12.67 4.66 -1.86
C ASN A 10 11.59 4.84 -0.77
N THR A 11 11.08 6.06 -0.61
CA THR A 11 9.92 6.32 0.26
C THR A 11 8.65 5.64 -0.25
N LEU A 12 8.38 5.74 -1.55
CA LEU A 12 7.24 5.08 -2.18
C LEU A 12 7.37 3.56 -2.15
N LEU A 13 8.57 3.03 -2.45
CA LEU A 13 8.88 1.61 -2.42
C LEU A 13 8.61 1.02 -1.04
N SER A 14 9.13 1.68 0.01
CA SER A 14 8.93 1.25 1.39
C SER A 14 7.44 1.23 1.76
N THR A 15 6.71 2.32 1.47
CA THR A 15 5.25 2.39 1.73
C THR A 15 4.46 1.35 0.93
N THR A 16 4.90 1.04 -0.30
CA THR A 16 4.24 0.04 -1.15
C THR A 16 4.47 -1.38 -0.65
N ILE A 17 5.68 -1.68 -0.13
CA ILE A 17 5.96 -2.94 0.58
C ILE A 17 5.05 -3.09 1.80
N ASP A 18 4.83 -2.00 2.56
CA ASP A 18 3.91 -2.02 3.71
C ASP A 18 2.47 -2.33 3.28
N SER A 19 2.01 -1.78 2.14
CA SER A 19 0.70 -2.10 1.55
C SER A 19 0.58 -3.58 1.12
N VAL A 20 1.62 -4.18 0.53
CA VAL A 20 1.67 -5.64 0.27
C VAL A 20 1.42 -6.43 1.56
N ASN A 21 2.21 -6.12 2.60
CA ASN A 21 2.13 -6.81 3.88
C ASN A 21 0.76 -6.60 4.55
N GLY A 22 0.19 -5.40 4.46
CA GLY A 22 -1.13 -5.07 4.97
C GLY A 22 -2.21 -5.94 4.33
N TYR A 23 -2.25 -6.00 3.00
CA TYR A 23 -3.20 -6.86 2.28
C TYR A 23 -3.03 -8.35 2.61
N GLU A 24 -1.79 -8.86 2.59
CA GLU A 24 -1.51 -10.27 2.88
C GLU A 24 -1.94 -10.66 4.30
N ASN A 25 -1.72 -9.78 5.27
CA ASN A 25 -2.09 -10.05 6.65
C ASN A 25 -3.59 -9.93 6.85
N SER A 26 -4.24 -8.90 6.32
CA SER A 26 -5.69 -8.77 6.39
C SER A 26 -6.41 -9.95 5.71
N ALA A 27 -5.87 -10.50 4.61
CA ALA A 27 -6.41 -11.71 3.97
C ALA A 27 -6.32 -12.99 4.84
N LYS A 28 -5.48 -13.01 5.87
CA LYS A 28 -5.40 -14.13 6.83
C LYS A 28 -6.48 -14.02 7.91
N GLU A 29 -6.89 -12.81 8.24
CA GLU A 29 -7.86 -12.52 9.31
C GLU A 29 -9.32 -12.48 8.82
N LEU A 30 -9.53 -12.29 7.52
CA LEU A 30 -10.86 -12.31 6.89
C LEU A 30 -11.45 -13.73 6.83
N LYS A 31 -12.76 -13.86 7.06
CA LYS A 31 -13.50 -15.14 6.99
C LYS A 31 -14.12 -15.37 5.61
N SER A 32 -14.56 -14.31 4.96
CA SER A 32 -15.15 -14.31 3.62
C SER A 32 -14.08 -14.61 2.57
N GLU A 33 -14.17 -15.78 1.94
CA GLU A 33 -13.22 -16.19 0.90
C GLU A 33 -13.14 -15.17 -0.25
N LYS A 34 -14.28 -14.54 -0.59
CA LYS A 34 -14.33 -13.46 -1.59
C LYS A 34 -13.45 -12.27 -1.19
N LEU A 35 -13.50 -11.83 0.07
CA LEU A 35 -12.68 -10.71 0.54
C LEU A 35 -11.19 -11.11 0.60
N ARG A 36 -10.90 -12.34 1.02
CA ARG A 36 -9.53 -12.88 1.02
C ARG A 36 -8.92 -12.88 -0.38
N GLU A 37 -9.68 -13.31 -1.39
CA GLU A 37 -9.24 -13.33 -2.79
C GLU A 37 -8.98 -11.91 -3.31
N ILE A 38 -9.88 -10.96 -3.04
CA ILE A 38 -9.66 -9.54 -3.39
C ILE A 38 -8.36 -9.01 -2.78
N PHE A 39 -8.13 -9.27 -1.49
CA PHE A 39 -6.96 -8.73 -0.80
C PHE A 39 -5.66 -9.38 -1.30
N ARG A 40 -5.66 -10.69 -1.58
CA ARG A 40 -4.52 -11.37 -2.22
C ARG A 40 -4.22 -10.80 -3.60
N GLN A 41 -5.25 -10.60 -4.42
CA GLN A 41 -5.07 -9.99 -5.75
C GLN A 41 -4.46 -8.59 -5.66
N ARG A 42 -4.84 -7.80 -4.65
CA ARG A 42 -4.24 -6.49 -4.41
C ARG A 42 -2.79 -6.58 -3.93
N ALA A 43 -2.46 -7.53 -3.07
CA ALA A 43 -1.07 -7.80 -2.69
C ALA A 43 -0.21 -8.13 -3.92
N ASP A 44 -0.68 -9.01 -4.81
CA ASP A 44 0.05 -9.40 -6.04
C ASP A 44 0.26 -8.20 -6.97
N GLN A 45 -0.77 -7.37 -7.16
CA GLN A 45 -0.65 -6.13 -7.93
C GLN A 45 0.38 -5.17 -7.32
N ARG A 46 0.41 -5.06 -5.98
CA ARG A 46 1.41 -4.24 -5.30
C ARG A 46 2.82 -4.78 -5.40
N GLN A 47 3.00 -6.10 -5.37
CA GLN A 47 4.31 -6.70 -5.60
C GLN A 47 4.86 -6.32 -6.99
N GLN A 48 4.02 -6.24 -8.02
CA GLN A 48 4.45 -5.76 -9.34
C GLN A 48 4.89 -4.29 -9.31
N VAL A 49 4.18 -3.44 -8.56
CA VAL A 49 4.58 -2.03 -8.36
C VAL A 49 5.92 -1.93 -7.63
N VAL A 50 6.13 -2.75 -6.59
CA VAL A 50 7.41 -2.83 -5.86
C VAL A 50 8.56 -3.14 -6.83
N GLN A 51 8.40 -4.09 -7.75
CA GLN A 51 9.47 -4.38 -8.72
C GLN A 51 9.77 -3.20 -9.64
N LYS A 52 8.74 -2.52 -10.16
CA LYS A 52 8.92 -1.34 -11.02
C LYS A 52 9.66 -0.21 -10.30
N LEU A 53 9.32 0.06 -9.04
CA LEU A 53 10.01 1.07 -8.25
C LEU A 53 11.47 0.69 -7.97
N ARG A 54 11.76 -0.59 -7.70
CA ARG A 54 13.13 -1.09 -7.50
C ARG A 54 13.99 -0.93 -8.76
N GLU A 55 13.42 -1.27 -9.92
CA GLU A 55 14.08 -1.10 -11.21
C GLU A 55 14.44 0.36 -11.46
N GLU A 56 13.51 1.27 -11.17
CA GLU A 56 13.74 2.70 -11.36
C GLU A 56 14.81 3.26 -10.40
N VAL A 57 14.81 2.85 -9.13
CA VAL A 57 15.86 3.24 -8.18
C VAL A 57 17.24 2.80 -8.70
N ARG A 58 17.36 1.56 -9.18
CA ARG A 58 18.62 1.03 -9.73
C ARG A 58 19.04 1.77 -11.00
N ARG A 59 18.08 2.11 -11.88
CA ARG A 59 18.33 2.87 -13.11
C ARG A 59 18.92 4.25 -12.83
N LEU A 60 18.49 4.89 -11.74
CA LEU A 60 19.03 6.16 -11.26
C LEU A 60 20.36 6.03 -10.49
N GLY A 61 20.90 4.81 -10.36
CA GLY A 61 22.14 4.53 -9.64
C GLY A 61 21.99 4.43 -8.11
N GLY A 62 20.76 4.39 -7.61
CA GLY A 62 20.46 4.23 -6.19
C GLY A 62 20.36 2.77 -5.75
N ASP A 63 20.36 2.57 -4.43
CA ASP A 63 20.11 1.28 -3.81
C ASP A 63 18.63 1.18 -3.40
N PRO A 64 17.85 0.21 -3.94
CA PRO A 64 16.45 0.06 -3.58
C PRO A 64 16.29 -0.45 -2.15
N SER A 65 15.34 0.12 -1.42
CA SER A 65 14.96 -0.38 -0.10
C SER A 65 14.45 -1.82 -0.17
N ASP A 66 15.05 -2.69 0.64
CA ASP A 66 14.63 -4.10 0.79
C ASP A 66 13.51 -4.28 1.81
N SER A 67 13.31 -3.29 2.68
CA SER A 67 12.30 -3.31 3.74
C SER A 67 11.23 -2.25 3.51
N GLY A 68 10.01 -2.55 3.98
CA GLY A 68 8.98 -1.52 4.17
C GLY A 68 9.47 -0.40 5.10
N SER A 69 8.68 0.65 5.30
CA SER A 69 9.10 1.87 6.02
C SER A 69 9.35 1.64 7.53
N LEU A 70 9.30 0.37 7.96
CA LEU A 70 8.84 -0.08 9.26
C LEU A 70 9.66 -1.28 9.77
N LEU A 71 10.99 -1.23 9.68
CA LEU A 71 11.79 -2.14 10.53
C LEU A 71 11.63 -1.84 12.04
N GLY A 72 10.92 -0.76 12.44
CA GLY A 72 10.69 -0.44 13.86
C GLY A 72 9.30 0.06 14.28
N LYS A 73 8.47 0.64 13.39
CA LYS A 73 7.22 1.31 13.82
C LYS A 73 5.91 0.61 13.44
N ALA A 74 5.83 -0.15 12.35
CA ALA A 74 4.59 -0.89 12.04
C ALA A 74 4.53 -2.28 12.61
N HIS A 75 5.64 -2.86 13.07
CA HIS A 75 5.51 -4.05 13.88
C HIS A 75 4.68 -3.75 15.12
N HIS A 76 4.99 -2.65 15.83
CA HIS A 76 4.21 -2.22 16.99
C HIS A 76 2.81 -1.74 16.63
N VAL A 77 2.61 -0.98 15.55
CA VAL A 77 1.26 -0.56 15.15
C VAL A 77 0.42 -1.78 14.75
N TRP A 78 0.95 -2.74 14.00
CA TRP A 78 0.26 -3.99 13.64
C TRP A 78 -0.01 -4.91 14.84
N GLU A 79 0.90 -5.00 15.82
CA GLU A 79 0.71 -5.77 17.05
C GLU A 79 -0.30 -5.10 18.01
N ASP A 80 -0.26 -3.78 18.18
CA ASP A 80 -1.27 -3.02 18.92
C ASP A 80 -2.65 -3.14 18.26
N LEU A 81 -2.69 -3.22 16.92
CA LEU A 81 -3.89 -3.48 16.14
C LEU A 81 -4.46 -4.89 16.34
N LYS A 82 -3.60 -5.92 16.48
CA LYS A 82 -4.05 -7.28 16.85
C LYS A 82 -4.66 -7.33 18.25
N GLY A 83 -4.16 -6.52 19.18
CA GLY A 83 -4.66 -6.45 20.55
C GLY A 83 -6.04 -5.80 20.68
N ALA A 84 -6.41 -4.89 19.78
CA ALA A 84 -7.68 -4.16 19.81
C ALA A 84 -8.84 -4.89 19.11
N ILE A 85 -8.56 -5.90 18.28
CA ILE A 85 -9.58 -6.68 17.55
C ILE A 85 -10.00 -7.87 18.41
N THR A 86 -10.77 -7.60 19.46
CA THR A 86 -11.54 -8.65 20.14
C THR A 86 -12.78 -8.96 19.31
N GLY A 87 -12.62 -9.86 18.34
CA GLY A 87 -13.70 -10.33 17.49
C GLY A 87 -13.49 -9.95 16.02
N HIS A 88 -13.43 -10.99 15.19
CA HIS A 88 -13.33 -11.01 13.73
C HIS A 88 -14.39 -10.17 13.00
N ASP A 89 -14.38 -8.85 13.18
CA ASP A 89 -15.22 -7.92 12.45
C ASP A 89 -14.53 -7.54 11.14
N GLU A 90 -14.96 -8.17 10.05
CA GLU A 90 -14.47 -7.87 8.70
C GLU A 90 -14.61 -6.39 8.35
N LYS A 91 -15.59 -5.69 8.95
CA LYS A 91 -15.77 -4.24 8.80
C LYS A 91 -14.61 -3.47 9.41
N ALA A 92 -14.14 -3.87 10.59
CA ALA A 92 -12.99 -3.25 11.23
C ALA A 92 -11.72 -3.43 10.39
N ILE A 93 -11.52 -4.63 9.82
CA ILE A 93 -10.40 -4.92 8.91
C ILE A 93 -10.48 -4.03 7.66
N ILE A 94 -11.65 -3.94 7.02
CA ILE A 94 -11.84 -3.12 5.81
C ILE A 94 -11.63 -1.64 6.10
N ASN A 95 -12.14 -1.12 7.21
CA ASN A 95 -11.91 0.27 7.63
C ASN A 95 -10.42 0.58 7.83
N GLN A 96 -9.70 -0.35 8.46
CA GLN A 96 -8.26 -0.20 8.67
C GLN A 96 -7.49 -0.19 7.36
N VAL A 97 -7.81 -1.11 6.43
CA VAL A 97 -7.14 -1.15 5.12
C VAL A 97 -7.48 0.10 4.30
N GLU A 98 -8.71 0.60 4.35
CA GLU A 98 -9.07 1.85 3.67
C GLU A 98 -8.24 3.04 4.18
N SER A 99 -8.09 3.19 5.50
CA SER A 99 -7.25 4.25 6.08
C SER A 99 -5.78 4.11 5.69
N ALA A 100 -5.27 2.89 5.55
CA ALA A 100 -3.92 2.63 5.06
C ALA A 100 -3.78 2.97 3.56
N GLU A 101 -4.79 2.67 2.75
CA GLU A 101 -4.83 2.98 1.32
C GLU A 101 -4.94 4.49 1.06
N ASP A 102 -5.66 5.24 1.89
CA ASP A 102 -5.66 6.71 1.89
C ASP A 102 -4.27 7.28 2.18
N TYR A 103 -3.57 6.72 3.17
CA TYR A 103 -2.23 7.16 3.53
C TYR A 103 -1.23 6.99 2.37
N ILE A 104 -1.18 5.79 1.75
CA ILE A 104 -0.29 5.54 0.61
C ILE A 104 -0.69 6.41 -0.58
N LYS A 105 -1.99 6.60 -0.86
CA LYS A 105 -2.47 7.50 -1.91
C LYS A 105 -1.91 8.92 -1.73
N GLY A 106 -1.99 9.48 -0.53
CA GLY A 106 -1.42 10.80 -0.23
C GLY A 106 0.10 10.87 -0.41
N LYS A 107 0.83 9.79 -0.13
CA LYS A 107 2.28 9.71 -0.39
C LYS A 107 2.62 9.77 -1.88
N TYR A 108 1.84 9.06 -2.70
CA TYR A 108 2.02 9.11 -4.15
C TYR A 108 1.64 10.47 -4.74
N GLU A 109 0.56 11.09 -4.27
CA GLU A 109 0.18 12.45 -4.67
C GLU A 109 1.30 13.45 -4.37
N THR A 110 1.83 13.42 -3.15
CA THR A 110 2.98 14.25 -2.75
C THR A 110 4.21 13.98 -3.64
N ALA A 111 4.51 12.71 -3.92
CA ALA A 111 5.66 12.36 -4.76
C ALA A 111 5.50 12.84 -6.21
N LEU A 112 4.28 12.82 -6.75
CA LEU A 112 4.00 13.36 -8.08
C LEU A 112 4.27 14.86 -8.12
N GLU A 113 3.83 15.63 -7.14
CA GLU A 113 4.10 17.08 -7.05
C GLU A 113 5.60 17.42 -7.03
N ASN A 114 6.42 16.54 -6.47
CA ASN A 114 7.84 16.75 -6.25
C ASN A 114 8.75 15.98 -7.24
N SER A 115 8.18 15.35 -8.28
CA SER A 115 8.95 14.61 -9.28
C SER A 115 8.73 15.15 -10.69
N SER A 116 9.70 14.93 -11.57
CA SER A 116 9.63 15.35 -12.97
C SER A 116 10.31 14.34 -13.90
N GLY A 117 10.07 14.47 -15.21
CA GLY A 117 10.67 13.62 -16.23
C GLY A 117 10.23 12.16 -16.16
N GLU A 118 11.15 11.25 -16.47
CA GLU A 118 10.91 9.80 -16.53
C GLU A 118 10.51 9.21 -15.16
N THR A 119 11.15 9.67 -14.07
CA THR A 119 10.79 9.28 -12.70
C THR A 119 9.32 9.53 -12.41
N ARG A 120 8.81 10.71 -12.81
CA ARG A 120 7.39 11.05 -12.62
C ARG A 120 6.47 10.08 -13.37
N GLN A 121 6.81 9.71 -14.60
CA GLN A 121 6.00 8.76 -15.39
C GLN A 121 5.94 7.37 -14.75
N VAL A 122 7.05 6.92 -14.14
CA VAL A 122 7.08 5.68 -13.36
C VAL A 122 6.16 5.79 -12.14
N ILE A 123 6.22 6.90 -11.41
CA ILE A 123 5.35 7.16 -10.26
C ILE A 123 3.87 7.23 -10.68
N GLU A 124 3.53 7.89 -11.79
CA GLU A 124 2.17 7.96 -12.32
C GLU A 124 1.62 6.57 -12.66
N THR A 125 2.44 5.72 -13.26
CA THR A 125 2.08 4.33 -13.59
C THR A 125 1.87 3.50 -12.32
N ALA A 126 2.77 3.62 -11.35
CA ALA A 126 2.65 2.95 -10.05
C ALA A 126 1.42 3.44 -9.26
N TYR A 127 1.08 4.73 -9.38
CA TYR A 127 -0.06 5.35 -8.71
C TYR A 127 -1.41 4.79 -9.16
N GLN A 128 -1.54 4.32 -10.40
CA GLN A 128 -2.80 3.71 -10.87
C GLN A 128 -3.23 2.52 -10.00
N SER A 129 -2.28 1.65 -9.66
CA SER A 129 -2.54 0.52 -8.75
C SER A 129 -2.95 1.00 -7.34
N VAL A 130 -2.44 2.14 -6.87
CA VAL A 130 -2.83 2.75 -5.58
C VAL A 130 -4.27 3.21 -5.63
N ARG A 131 -4.64 3.94 -6.67
CA ARG A 131 -5.98 4.48 -6.83
C ARG A 131 -7.01 3.37 -6.94
N GLU A 132 -6.74 2.37 -7.77
CA GLU A 132 -7.65 1.23 -7.93
C GLU A 132 -7.82 0.44 -6.62
N GLY A 133 -6.74 0.25 -5.85
CA GLY A 133 -6.78 -0.37 -4.53
C GLY A 133 -7.67 0.41 -3.58
N HIS A 134 -7.34 1.70 -3.36
CA HIS A 134 -8.14 2.62 -2.56
C HIS A 134 -9.63 2.60 -2.96
N ASP A 135 -9.94 2.78 -4.23
CA ASP A 135 -11.31 2.89 -4.71
C ASP A 135 -12.10 1.59 -4.48
N GLN A 136 -11.46 0.43 -4.66
CA GLN A 136 -12.10 -0.86 -4.38
C GLN A 136 -12.37 -1.04 -2.88
N ILE A 137 -11.42 -0.70 -2.00
CA ILE A 137 -11.61 -0.86 -0.56
C ILE A 137 -12.64 0.13 -0.02
N SER A 138 -12.65 1.37 -0.53
CA SER A 138 -13.68 2.37 -0.23
C SER A 138 -15.08 1.88 -0.63
N GLN A 139 -15.23 1.25 -1.80
CA GLN A 139 -16.50 0.63 -2.22
C GLN A 139 -16.92 -0.52 -1.31
N LEU A 140 -15.98 -1.37 -0.88
CA LEU A 140 -16.27 -2.45 0.08
C LEU A 140 -16.77 -1.89 1.41
N LYS A 141 -16.11 -0.85 1.94
CA LYS A 141 -16.50 -0.16 3.18
C LYS A 141 -17.92 0.38 3.09
N HIS A 142 -18.24 1.16 2.05
CA HIS A 142 -19.59 1.71 1.87
C HIS A 142 -20.67 0.62 1.68
N GLY A 143 -20.32 -0.46 1.00
CA GLY A 143 -21.20 -1.64 0.86
C GLY A 143 -21.55 -2.30 2.20
N MET A 144 -20.69 -2.17 3.22
CA MET A 144 -20.94 -2.70 4.57
C MET A 144 -21.67 -1.71 5.49
N GLU A 145 -21.78 -0.44 5.11
CA GLU A 145 -22.46 0.61 5.89
C GLU A 145 -23.94 0.78 5.50
N THR A 146 -24.32 0.31 4.31
CA THR A 146 -25.71 0.38 3.84
C THR A 146 -26.53 -0.76 4.47
N PRO A 147 -27.53 -0.49 5.33
CA PRO A 147 -28.42 -1.54 5.83
C PRO A 147 -29.24 -2.09 4.67
N SER A 148 -29.33 -3.42 4.55
CA SER A 148 -30.32 -4.08 3.69
C SER A 148 -31.75 -3.83 4.15
#